data_AF-A0AAN8Q6F0-F1
#
_entry.id   AF-A0AAN8Q6F0-F1
#
_cell.length_a   1.000
_cell.length_b   1.000
_cell.length_c   1.000
_cell.angle_alpha   90.00
_cell.angle_beta   90.00
_cell.angle_gamma   90.00
#
_symmetry.space_group_name_H-M   'P 1'
#
loop_
_entity.id
_entity.type
_entity.pdbx_description
1 polymer ?
#
loop_
_entity_poly.entity_id
_entity_poly.type
_entity_poly.pdbx_seq_one_letter_code
_entity_poly.pdbx_strand_id
1 'polypeptide(L)'
;MGSNKYTVAAEFLSQKIDNTYGEQENQQWTSKDICRQLSSLESAALSSILEIAALQLFIIDVGTCSESPTQSNVIVRKKIREVLEKTREEIRANGTFNYLCHKAKEENESRKQNENLKKEMFLNHRRIEELKLKLKGHEFAKTNDINKKHEIIASLKDKIHDEITKSNIKLRYIDRWEAARQSQNRLRCQDIILDLELKIEELTNKSANEIRIHHEMCTFLILEEQRLNEELNEWKEKHSKELEKREERMKLLRTKRKEQQILLRDLRQLYEERRKEIDDYLDFKEKIRKEEERKMLVNNMAVRLQAWWRGTMVRRGIGAFKRKKKPQKEKKKN
;
A
#
# COMPACT_ATOMS: atom_id res chain seq x y z
N MET A 1 26.46 -49.04 -38.36
CA MET A 1 27.19 -50.13 -39.03
C MET A 1 26.69 -50.28 -40.47
N GLY A 2 27.26 -49.54 -41.43
CA GLY A 2 26.77 -49.64 -42.81
C GLY A 2 27.62 -48.93 -43.87
N SER A 3 28.92 -48.76 -43.64
CA SER A 3 29.76 -47.89 -44.47
C SER A 3 30.99 -48.59 -45.05
N ASN A 4 30.88 -49.87 -45.44
CA ASN A 4 32.05 -50.63 -45.90
C ASN A 4 31.77 -51.63 -47.04
N LYS A 5 30.83 -51.33 -47.95
CA LYS A 5 30.61 -52.14 -49.17
C LYS A 5 30.92 -51.41 -50.48
N TYR A 6 30.92 -50.08 -50.49
CA TYR A 6 31.19 -49.30 -51.72
C TYR A 6 32.66 -48.88 -51.88
N THR A 7 33.43 -48.78 -50.79
CA THR A 7 34.86 -48.43 -50.84
C THR A 7 35.72 -49.57 -51.39
N VAL A 8 35.40 -50.82 -50.99
CA VAL A 8 36.11 -52.03 -51.46
C VAL A 8 35.88 -52.30 -52.95
N ALA A 9 34.72 -51.94 -53.49
CA ALA A 9 34.43 -52.08 -54.93
C ALA A 9 35.16 -51.04 -55.79
N ALA A 10 35.45 -49.85 -55.24
CA ALA A 10 36.19 -48.80 -55.94
C ALA A 10 37.70 -49.09 -56.01
N GLU A 11 38.30 -49.62 -54.94
CA GLU A 11 39.71 -50.04 -54.93
C GLU A 11 39.95 -51.26 -55.85
N PHE A 12 39.01 -52.21 -55.91
CA PHE A 12 39.12 -53.37 -56.80
C PHE A 12 38.99 -53.02 -58.29
N LEU A 13 38.30 -51.93 -58.62
CA LEU A 13 38.19 -51.43 -60.00
C LEU A 13 39.35 -50.53 -60.40
N SER A 14 39.93 -49.77 -59.46
CA SER A 14 41.13 -48.96 -59.74
C SER A 14 42.36 -49.84 -60.01
N GLN A 15 42.50 -50.96 -59.29
CA GLN A 15 43.62 -51.90 -59.47
C GLN A 15 43.52 -52.77 -60.74
N LYS A 16 42.34 -52.80 -61.40
CA LYS A 16 42.10 -53.55 -62.64
C LYS A 16 42.24 -52.71 -63.91
N ILE A 17 42.25 -51.38 -63.77
CA ILE A 17 42.39 -50.44 -64.89
C ILE A 17 43.88 -50.12 -65.18
N ASP A 18 44.77 -50.25 -64.18
CA ASP A 18 46.23 -50.07 -64.39
C ASP A 18 46.93 -51.29 -65.01
N ASN A 19 46.24 -52.44 -65.14
CA ASN A 19 46.80 -53.71 -65.63
C ASN A 19 46.30 -54.16 -67.02
N THR A 20 45.62 -53.29 -67.79
CA THR A 20 44.99 -53.68 -69.08
C THR A 20 45.33 -52.79 -70.27
N TYR A 21 46.43 -52.04 -70.21
CA TYR A 21 47.12 -51.56 -71.41
C TYR A 21 48.45 -52.28 -71.53
N GLY A 22 48.34 -53.53 -71.96
CA GLY A 22 49.46 -54.34 -72.39
C GLY A 22 50.26 -53.60 -73.45
N GLU A 23 51.56 -53.55 -73.19
CA GLU A 23 52.62 -53.91 -74.12
C GLU A 23 52.07 -54.52 -75.41
N GLN A 24 51.87 -53.67 -76.42
CA GLN A 24 51.94 -54.12 -77.80
C GLN A 24 53.31 -53.69 -78.30
N GLU A 25 54.15 -54.71 -78.45
CA GLU A 25 55.38 -54.76 -79.22
C GLU A 25 55.28 -53.83 -80.42
N ASN A 26 55.82 -52.63 -80.26
CA ASN A 26 56.08 -51.77 -81.38
C ASN A 26 57.34 -52.35 -82.01
N GLN A 27 57.17 -53.35 -82.88
CA GLN A 27 58.21 -53.89 -83.75
C GLN A 27 58.87 -52.70 -84.43
N GLN A 28 59.99 -52.27 -83.87
CA GLN A 28 60.78 -51.18 -84.36
C GLN A 28 61.55 -51.78 -85.53
N TRP A 29 60.96 -51.70 -86.73
CA TRP A 29 61.68 -51.95 -87.97
C TRP A 29 62.94 -51.09 -87.93
N THR A 30 64.10 -51.75 -87.83
CA THR A 30 65.37 -51.05 -87.73
C THR A 30 65.55 -50.20 -88.99
N SER A 31 66.14 -49.01 -88.85
CA SER A 31 66.38 -48.10 -89.99
C SER A 31 67.27 -48.71 -91.08
N LYS A 32 67.84 -49.90 -90.86
CA LYS A 32 68.67 -50.65 -91.81
C LYS A 32 67.88 -51.56 -92.76
N ASP A 33 66.63 -51.91 -92.45
CA ASP A 33 65.81 -52.79 -93.30
C ASP A 33 64.89 -52.01 -94.27
N ILE A 34 64.86 -50.68 -94.16
CA ILE A 34 63.96 -49.81 -94.92
C ILE A 34 64.68 -49.05 -96.06
N CYS A 35 66.01 -49.15 -96.17
CA CYS A 35 66.77 -48.45 -97.22
C CYS A 35 67.77 -49.37 -97.93
N ARG A 36 67.29 -50.48 -98.53
CA ARG A 36 68.05 -51.17 -99.59
C ARG A 36 68.04 -50.29 -100.85
N GLN A 37 69.21 -50.04 -101.45
CA GLN A 37 69.27 -49.55 -102.82
C GLN A 37 68.71 -50.63 -103.73
N LEU A 38 67.63 -50.30 -104.43
CA LEU A 38 67.00 -51.20 -105.39
C LEU A 38 67.94 -51.40 -106.58
N SER A 39 68.13 -52.65 -107.01
CA SER A 39 68.87 -52.91 -108.26
C SER A 39 68.13 -52.27 -109.45
N SER A 40 68.83 -51.98 -110.56
CA SER A 40 68.22 -51.23 -111.68
C SER A 40 66.98 -51.94 -112.27
N LEU A 41 66.95 -53.28 -112.21
CA LEU A 41 65.81 -54.09 -112.64
C LEU A 41 64.63 -53.99 -111.68
N GLU A 42 64.89 -53.98 -110.37
CA GLU A 42 63.86 -53.84 -109.33
C GLU A 42 63.28 -52.42 -109.30
N SER A 43 64.10 -51.38 -109.53
CA SER A 43 63.62 -49.99 -109.66
C SER A 43 62.72 -49.81 -110.88
N ALA A 44 63.04 -50.43 -112.02
CA ALA A 44 62.22 -50.35 -113.23
C ALA A 44 60.88 -51.10 -113.07
N ALA A 45 60.90 -52.30 -112.47
CA ALA A 45 59.70 -53.06 -112.18
C ALA A 45 58.78 -52.35 -111.18
N LEU A 46 59.33 -51.82 -110.07
CA LEU A 46 58.55 -51.07 -109.09
C LEU A 46 58.01 -49.75 -109.64
N SER A 47 58.78 -49.05 -110.47
CA SER A 47 58.32 -47.82 -111.14
C SER A 47 57.12 -48.10 -112.05
N SER A 48 57.16 -49.19 -112.82
CA SER A 48 56.05 -49.60 -113.71
C SER A 48 54.83 -50.08 -112.92
N ILE A 49 55.03 -50.80 -111.81
CA ILE A 49 53.95 -51.22 -110.90
C ILE A 49 53.29 -50.00 -110.23
N LEU A 50 54.07 -49.01 -109.80
CA LEU A 50 53.56 -47.77 -109.21
C LEU A 50 52.83 -46.91 -110.24
N GLU A 51 53.27 -46.92 -111.49
CA GLU A 51 52.59 -46.26 -112.62
C GLU A 51 51.23 -46.91 -112.92
N ILE A 52 51.18 -48.24 -112.93
CA ILE A 52 49.92 -49.00 -113.04
C ILE A 52 49.00 -48.73 -111.83
N ALA A 53 49.54 -48.68 -110.60
CA ALA A 53 48.76 -48.41 -109.40
C ALA A 53 48.23 -46.97 -109.34
N ALA A 54 49.01 -45.98 -109.77
CA ALA A 54 48.58 -44.58 -109.87
C ALA A 54 47.50 -44.39 -110.95
N LEU A 55 47.62 -45.09 -112.08
CA LEU A 55 46.60 -45.13 -113.13
C LEU A 55 45.33 -45.87 -112.70
N GLN A 56 45.45 -46.98 -111.97
CA GLN A 56 44.29 -47.69 -111.41
C GLN A 56 43.54 -46.84 -110.38
N LEU A 57 44.25 -46.09 -109.53
CA LEU A 57 43.63 -45.11 -108.62
C LEU A 57 42.97 -43.95 -109.39
N PHE A 58 43.52 -43.54 -110.53
CA PHE A 58 42.88 -42.58 -111.44
C PHE A 58 41.60 -43.13 -112.06
N ILE A 59 41.61 -44.37 -112.52
CA ILE A 59 40.43 -45.04 -113.09
C ILE A 59 39.35 -45.23 -112.02
N ILE A 60 39.72 -45.57 -110.78
CA ILE A 60 38.77 -45.70 -109.66
C ILE A 60 38.15 -44.34 -109.28
N ASP A 61 38.89 -43.22 -109.40
CA ASP A 61 38.35 -41.87 -109.21
C ASP A 61 37.39 -41.42 -110.32
N VAL A 62 37.49 -42.02 -111.52
CA VAL A 62 36.61 -41.76 -112.67
C VAL A 62 35.46 -42.80 -112.77
N GLY A 63 35.62 -44.00 -112.20
CA GLY A 63 34.80 -45.19 -112.49
C GLY A 63 33.86 -45.71 -111.40
N THR A 64 33.89 -45.21 -110.15
CA THR A 64 32.89 -45.64 -109.13
C THR A 64 31.63 -44.78 -109.19
N CYS A 65 30.65 -45.22 -109.98
CA CYS A 65 29.31 -44.62 -110.12
C CYS A 65 28.20 -45.32 -109.31
N SER A 66 28.48 -46.13 -108.28
CA SER A 66 27.40 -46.88 -107.60
C SER A 66 27.17 -46.63 -106.10
N GLU A 67 28.04 -45.96 -105.34
CA GLU A 67 27.72 -45.56 -103.96
C GLU A 67 28.40 -44.22 -103.64
N SER A 68 27.65 -43.23 -103.13
CA SER A 68 28.11 -41.86 -102.93
C SER A 68 29.37 -41.79 -102.05
N PRO A 69 30.54 -41.40 -102.58
CA PRO A 69 31.72 -41.22 -101.75
C PRO A 69 31.59 -39.90 -100.99
N THR A 70 31.51 -39.96 -99.66
CA THR A 70 31.65 -38.77 -98.79
C THR A 70 32.93 -38.00 -99.15
N GLN A 71 32.87 -36.66 -99.16
CA GLN A 71 33.93 -35.73 -99.61
C GLN A 71 35.33 -36.02 -99.02
N SER A 72 35.39 -36.69 -97.86
CA SER A 72 36.60 -37.20 -97.22
C SER A 72 37.34 -38.27 -98.07
N ASN A 73 36.62 -39.19 -98.72
CA ASN A 73 37.22 -40.28 -99.52
C ASN A 73 37.96 -39.78 -100.77
N VAL A 74 37.43 -38.73 -101.42
CA VAL A 74 38.06 -38.11 -102.60
C VAL A 74 39.36 -37.41 -102.23
N ILE A 75 39.42 -36.75 -101.06
CA ILE A 75 40.61 -36.04 -100.57
C ILE A 75 41.73 -37.04 -100.18
N VAL A 76 41.35 -38.17 -99.58
CA VAL A 76 42.30 -39.24 -99.20
C VAL A 76 42.92 -39.89 -100.44
N ARG A 77 42.12 -40.21 -101.46
CA ARG A 77 42.60 -40.80 -102.72
C ARG A 77 43.55 -39.86 -103.48
N LYS A 78 43.25 -38.56 -103.52
CA LYS A 78 44.12 -37.54 -104.12
C LYS A 78 45.47 -37.44 -103.43
N LYS A 79 45.50 -37.49 -102.09
CA LYS A 79 46.75 -37.51 -101.30
C LYS A 79 47.57 -38.78 -101.56
N ILE A 80 46.94 -39.95 -101.63
CA ILE A 80 47.63 -41.22 -101.94
C ILE A 80 48.26 -41.16 -103.33
N ARG A 81 47.55 -40.63 -104.33
CA ARG A 81 48.09 -40.45 -105.68
C ARG A 81 49.32 -39.54 -105.71
N GLU A 82 49.28 -38.41 -105.01
CA GLU A 82 50.42 -37.48 -104.93
C GLU A 82 51.63 -38.13 -104.26
N VAL A 83 51.40 -38.99 -103.25
CA VAL A 83 52.48 -39.75 -102.60
C VAL A 83 53.10 -40.78 -103.54
N LEU A 84 52.28 -41.52 -104.30
CA LEU A 84 52.71 -42.53 -105.26
C LEU A 84 53.50 -41.93 -106.44
N GLU A 85 53.06 -40.79 -106.99
CA GLU A 85 53.76 -40.08 -108.06
C GLU A 85 55.15 -39.59 -107.62
N LYS A 86 55.25 -38.97 -106.44
CA LYS A 86 56.53 -38.48 -105.90
C LYS A 86 57.47 -39.61 -105.49
N THR A 87 56.95 -40.76 -105.05
CA THR A 87 57.81 -41.94 -104.83
C THR A 87 58.24 -42.60 -106.12
N ARG A 88 57.41 -42.60 -107.15
CA ARG A 88 57.80 -43.07 -108.49
C ARG A 88 58.96 -42.25 -109.04
N GLU A 89 58.91 -40.92 -108.88
CA GLU A 89 60.01 -40.01 -109.26
C GLU A 89 61.29 -40.29 -108.45
N GLU A 90 61.18 -40.50 -107.14
CA GLU A 90 62.32 -40.81 -106.27
C GLU A 90 62.98 -42.16 -106.60
N ILE A 91 62.18 -43.19 -106.91
CA ILE A 91 62.66 -44.52 -107.32
C ILE A 91 63.33 -44.45 -108.71
N ARG A 92 62.78 -43.66 -109.64
CA ARG A 92 63.34 -43.48 -110.99
C ARG A 92 64.65 -42.69 -110.99
N ALA A 93 64.80 -41.73 -110.09
CA ALA A 93 65.99 -40.88 -110.00
C ALA A 93 67.11 -41.49 -109.14
N ASN A 94 66.77 -42.03 -107.96
CA ASN A 94 67.74 -42.35 -106.91
C ASN A 94 67.63 -43.80 -106.37
N GLY A 95 66.72 -44.63 -106.92
CA GLY A 95 66.56 -46.03 -106.52
C GLY A 95 66.18 -46.25 -105.04
N THR A 96 65.59 -45.25 -104.40
CA THR A 96 65.21 -45.22 -102.98
C THR A 96 63.76 -44.75 -102.81
N PHE A 97 63.13 -45.12 -101.70
CA PHE A 97 61.70 -44.86 -101.44
C PHE A 97 61.47 -44.10 -100.11
N ASN A 98 62.41 -43.21 -99.76
CA ASN A 98 62.38 -42.50 -98.47
C ASN A 98 61.18 -41.56 -98.37
N TYR A 99 60.66 -41.03 -99.48
CA TYR A 99 59.49 -40.15 -99.49
C TYR A 99 58.22 -40.86 -99.01
N LEU A 100 57.97 -42.09 -99.44
CA LEU A 100 56.85 -42.91 -98.95
C LEU A 100 57.06 -43.29 -97.50
N CYS A 101 58.29 -43.62 -97.10
CA CYS A 101 58.60 -43.90 -95.70
C CYS A 101 58.41 -42.67 -94.80
N HIS A 102 58.82 -41.48 -95.25
CA HIS A 102 58.63 -40.23 -94.54
C HIS A 102 57.13 -39.89 -94.44
N LYS A 103 56.38 -39.97 -95.55
CA LYS A 103 54.93 -39.71 -95.54
C LYS A 103 54.13 -40.76 -94.75
N ALA A 104 54.55 -42.02 -94.76
CA ALA A 104 53.96 -43.06 -93.93
C ALA A 104 54.26 -42.83 -92.44
N LYS A 105 55.46 -42.35 -92.08
CA LYS A 105 55.80 -41.94 -90.71
C LYS A 105 54.97 -40.73 -90.27
N GLU A 106 54.88 -39.69 -91.11
CA GLU A 106 54.09 -38.48 -90.85
C GLU A 106 52.58 -38.77 -90.69
N GLU A 107 52.02 -39.65 -91.52
CA GLU A 107 50.63 -40.11 -91.40
C GLU A 107 50.42 -40.98 -90.15
N ASN A 108 51.38 -41.84 -89.79
CA ASN A 108 51.33 -42.65 -88.57
C ASN A 108 51.44 -41.78 -87.31
N GLU A 109 52.30 -40.77 -87.31
CA GLU A 109 52.41 -39.76 -86.25
C GLU A 109 51.13 -38.93 -86.15
N SER A 110 50.57 -38.48 -87.28
CA SER A 110 49.29 -37.77 -87.33
C SER A 110 48.13 -38.64 -86.84
N ARG A 111 48.14 -39.94 -87.16
CA ARG A 111 47.16 -40.92 -86.66
C ARG A 111 47.28 -41.11 -85.16
N LYS A 112 48.50 -41.28 -84.63
CA LYS A 112 48.75 -41.36 -83.19
C LYS A 112 48.34 -40.08 -82.46
N GLN A 113 48.63 -38.91 -83.02
CA GLN A 113 48.17 -37.63 -82.48
C GLN A 113 46.64 -37.54 -82.47
N ASN A 114 45.96 -37.94 -83.56
CA ASN A 114 44.51 -37.97 -83.62
C ASN A 114 43.88 -38.97 -82.63
N GLU A 115 44.48 -40.14 -82.43
CA GLU A 115 44.04 -41.11 -81.42
C GLU A 115 44.24 -40.56 -80.00
N ASN A 116 45.36 -39.90 -79.73
CA ASN A 116 45.60 -39.22 -78.46
C ASN A 116 44.58 -38.10 -78.22
N LEU A 117 44.32 -37.25 -79.23
CA LEU A 117 43.29 -36.20 -79.16
C LEU A 117 41.90 -36.77 -78.89
N LYS A 118 41.53 -37.91 -79.51
CA LYS A 118 40.26 -38.59 -79.22
C LYS A 118 40.18 -39.10 -77.78
N LYS A 119 41.27 -39.68 -77.27
CA LYS A 119 41.36 -40.12 -75.86
C LYS A 119 41.24 -38.93 -74.91
N GLU A 120 41.94 -37.83 -75.17
CA GLU A 120 41.84 -36.60 -74.39
C GLU A 120 40.44 -35.98 -74.44
N MET A 121 39.81 -35.94 -75.62
CA MET A 121 38.42 -35.48 -75.77
C MET A 121 37.46 -36.32 -74.92
N PHE A 122 37.60 -37.65 -74.93
CA PHE A 122 36.77 -38.53 -74.11
C PHE A 122 37.00 -38.30 -72.61
N LEU A 123 38.26 -38.18 -72.18
CA LEU A 123 38.61 -37.87 -70.79
C LEU A 123 38.06 -36.52 -70.35
N ASN A 124 38.18 -35.49 -71.20
CA ASN A 124 37.61 -34.16 -70.94
C ASN A 124 36.09 -34.20 -70.87
N HIS A 125 35.42 -34.93 -71.78
CA HIS A 125 33.98 -35.09 -71.74
C HIS A 125 33.52 -35.75 -70.43
N ARG A 126 34.19 -36.83 -70.02
CA ARG A 126 33.95 -37.48 -68.73
C ARG A 126 34.17 -36.52 -67.57
N ARG A 127 35.26 -35.72 -67.60
CA ARG A 127 35.55 -34.72 -66.56
C ARG A 127 34.47 -33.65 -66.47
N ILE A 128 33.95 -33.18 -67.61
CA ILE A 128 32.86 -32.22 -67.68
C ILE A 128 31.60 -32.79 -67.05
N GLU A 129 31.23 -34.04 -67.34
CA GLU A 129 30.06 -34.68 -66.74
C GLU A 129 30.21 -34.88 -65.23
N GLU A 130 31.40 -35.29 -64.76
CA GLU A 130 31.70 -35.37 -63.32
C GLU A 130 31.57 -34.00 -62.64
N LEU A 131 32.08 -32.94 -63.26
CA LEU A 131 31.98 -31.57 -62.75
C LEU A 131 30.53 -31.07 -62.73
N LYS A 132 29.74 -31.34 -63.78
CA LYS A 132 28.31 -31.01 -63.81
C LYS A 132 27.54 -31.71 -62.71
N LEU A 133 27.84 -32.99 -62.45
CA LEU A 133 27.21 -33.75 -61.37
C LEU A 133 27.55 -33.16 -60.00
N LYS A 134 28.83 -32.82 -59.77
CA LYS A 134 29.27 -32.13 -58.54
C LYS A 134 28.58 -30.77 -58.38
N LEU A 135 28.44 -30.00 -59.45
CA LEU A 135 27.76 -28.71 -59.44
C LEU A 135 26.29 -28.87 -59.01
N LYS A 136 25.56 -29.79 -59.64
CA LYS A 136 24.16 -30.09 -59.28
C LYS A 136 24.03 -30.55 -57.82
N GLY A 137 24.95 -31.41 -57.37
CA GLY A 137 24.99 -31.86 -55.98
C GLY A 137 25.21 -30.70 -55.00
N HIS A 138 26.12 -29.78 -55.33
CA HIS A 138 26.37 -28.58 -54.54
C HIS A 138 25.18 -27.61 -54.55
N GLU A 139 24.50 -27.43 -55.68
CA GLU A 139 23.26 -26.65 -55.79
C GLU A 139 22.13 -27.23 -54.92
N PHE A 140 21.95 -28.55 -54.95
CA PHE A 140 20.99 -29.25 -54.10
C PHE A 140 21.34 -29.11 -52.62
N ALA A 141 22.61 -29.29 -52.25
CA ALA A 141 23.05 -29.12 -50.86
C ALA A 141 22.83 -27.67 -50.38
N LYS A 142 23.15 -26.68 -51.21
CA LYS A 142 22.95 -25.26 -50.91
C LYS A 142 21.46 -24.92 -50.76
N THR A 143 20.60 -25.39 -51.67
CA THR A 143 19.15 -25.15 -51.58
C THR A 143 18.54 -25.82 -50.34
N ASN A 144 18.97 -27.04 -50.00
CA ASN A 144 18.55 -27.71 -48.78
C ASN A 144 19.01 -26.97 -47.51
N ASP A 145 20.24 -26.48 -47.46
CA ASP A 145 20.74 -25.67 -46.34
C ASP A 145 19.97 -24.34 -46.21
N ILE A 146 19.65 -23.70 -47.33
CA ILE A 146 18.79 -22.51 -47.38
C ILE A 146 17.41 -22.84 -46.82
N ASN A 147 16.79 -23.96 -47.20
CA ASN A 147 15.47 -24.36 -46.71
C ASN A 147 15.49 -24.62 -45.20
N LYS A 148 16.50 -25.33 -44.69
CA LYS A 148 16.68 -25.54 -43.23
C LYS A 148 16.82 -24.22 -42.47
N LYS A 149 17.58 -23.27 -43.03
CA LYS A 149 17.71 -21.93 -42.45
C LYS A 149 16.38 -21.18 -42.45
N HIS A 150 15.59 -21.28 -43.52
CA HIS A 150 14.25 -20.69 -43.56
C HIS A 150 13.30 -21.30 -42.52
N GLU A 151 13.33 -22.63 -42.33
CA GLU A 151 12.54 -23.31 -41.29
C GLU A 151 12.94 -22.83 -39.88
N ILE A 152 14.24 -22.69 -39.61
CA ILE A 152 14.74 -22.16 -38.34
C ILE A 152 14.24 -20.72 -38.15
N ILE A 153 14.37 -19.86 -39.18
CA ILE A 153 13.90 -18.47 -39.13
C ILE A 153 12.40 -18.40 -38.85
N ALA A 154 11.59 -19.24 -39.51
CA ALA A 154 10.15 -19.31 -39.26
C ALA A 154 9.85 -19.71 -37.81
N SER A 155 10.50 -20.78 -37.31
CA SER A 155 10.30 -21.24 -35.92
C SER A 155 10.71 -20.20 -34.87
N LEU A 156 11.78 -19.42 -35.14
CA LEU A 156 12.22 -18.35 -34.26
C LEU A 156 11.25 -17.17 -34.30
N LYS A 157 10.72 -16.84 -35.48
CA LYS A 157 9.71 -15.79 -35.65
C LYS A 157 8.43 -16.12 -34.89
N ASP A 158 7.96 -17.37 -34.96
CA ASP A 158 6.78 -17.83 -34.23
C ASP A 158 7.01 -17.76 -32.72
N LYS A 159 8.17 -18.23 -32.23
CA LYS A 159 8.54 -18.11 -30.81
C LYS A 159 8.55 -16.66 -30.31
N ILE A 160 9.11 -15.74 -31.11
CA ILE A 160 9.11 -14.32 -30.76
C ILE A 160 7.68 -13.78 -30.71
N HIS A 161 6.85 -14.14 -31.69
CA HIS A 161 5.46 -13.69 -31.72
C HIS A 161 4.63 -14.23 -30.55
N ASP A 162 4.84 -15.49 -30.18
CA ASP A 162 4.22 -16.11 -29.00
C ASP A 162 4.63 -15.41 -27.71
N GLU A 163 5.92 -15.11 -27.53
CA GLU A 163 6.39 -14.41 -26.33
C GLU A 163 5.88 -12.97 -26.26
N ILE A 164 5.80 -12.25 -27.39
CA ILE A 164 5.17 -10.91 -27.44
C ILE A 164 3.70 -11.01 -27.03
N THR A 165 2.97 -12.00 -27.57
CA THR A 165 1.54 -12.18 -27.28
C THR A 165 1.32 -12.53 -25.82
N LYS A 166 2.12 -13.45 -25.26
CA LYS A 166 2.08 -13.79 -23.82
C LYS A 166 2.40 -12.57 -22.95
N SER A 167 3.40 -11.79 -23.31
CA SER A 167 3.78 -10.57 -22.59
C SER A 167 2.64 -9.55 -22.58
N ASN A 168 2.02 -9.29 -23.73
CA ASN A 168 0.88 -8.38 -23.86
C ASN A 168 -0.34 -8.84 -23.05
N ILE A 169 -0.62 -10.16 -23.02
CA ILE A 169 -1.70 -10.71 -22.20
C ILE A 169 -1.40 -10.51 -20.71
N LYS A 170 -0.16 -10.77 -20.27
CA LYS A 170 0.27 -10.54 -18.87
C LYS A 170 0.15 -9.08 -18.49
N LEU A 171 0.59 -8.15 -19.34
CA LEU A 171 0.50 -6.71 -19.09
C LEU A 171 -0.96 -6.28 -18.91
N ARG A 172 -1.85 -6.66 -19.85
CA ARG A 172 -3.28 -6.36 -19.76
C ARG A 172 -3.94 -6.96 -18.52
N TYR A 173 -3.49 -8.14 -18.08
CA TYR A 173 -3.98 -8.75 -16.85
C TYR A 173 -3.57 -7.92 -15.63
N ILE A 174 -2.30 -7.52 -15.55
CA ILE A 174 -1.78 -6.69 -14.45
C ILE A 174 -2.53 -5.35 -14.41
N ASP A 175 -2.71 -4.69 -15.55
CA ASP A 175 -3.42 -3.40 -15.62
C ASP A 175 -4.85 -3.52 -15.10
N ARG A 176 -5.59 -4.57 -15.52
CA ARG A 176 -6.95 -4.82 -15.06
C ARG A 176 -7.01 -5.17 -13.58
N TRP A 177 -6.07 -5.99 -13.12
CA TRP A 177 -5.98 -6.38 -11.72
C TRP A 177 -5.69 -5.17 -10.82
N GLU A 178 -4.74 -4.33 -11.22
CA GLU A 178 -4.39 -3.11 -10.48
C GLU A 178 -5.53 -2.10 -10.49
N ALA A 179 -6.20 -1.89 -11.61
CA ALA A 179 -7.38 -1.03 -11.69
C ALA A 179 -8.52 -1.53 -10.78
N ALA A 180 -8.80 -2.84 -10.77
CA ALA A 180 -9.80 -3.43 -9.89
C ALA A 180 -9.41 -3.29 -8.41
N ARG A 181 -8.14 -3.53 -8.08
CA ARG A 181 -7.61 -3.37 -6.73
C ARG A 181 -7.73 -1.92 -6.24
N GLN A 182 -7.37 -0.95 -7.08
CA GLN A 182 -7.51 0.48 -6.76
C GLN A 182 -8.98 0.86 -6.57
N SER A 183 -9.89 0.39 -7.44
CA SER A 183 -11.32 0.66 -7.30
C SER A 183 -11.88 0.06 -6.01
N GLN A 184 -11.53 -1.18 -5.67
CA GLN A 184 -11.94 -1.82 -4.43
C GLN A 184 -11.41 -1.08 -3.20
N ASN A 185 -10.13 -0.70 -3.22
CA ASN A 185 -9.53 0.04 -2.11
C ASN A 185 -10.19 1.41 -1.93
N ARG A 186 -10.47 2.12 -3.04
CA ARG A 186 -11.18 3.39 -3.02
C ARG A 186 -12.57 3.25 -2.39
N LEU A 187 -13.35 2.24 -2.80
CA LEU A 187 -14.67 1.99 -2.22
C LEU A 187 -14.59 1.68 -0.72
N ARG A 188 -13.64 0.83 -0.31
CA ARG A 188 -13.44 0.53 1.11
C ARG A 188 -13.06 1.77 1.92
N CYS A 189 -12.21 2.63 1.38
CA CYS A 189 -11.87 3.90 2.02
C CYS A 189 -13.11 4.82 2.10
N GLN A 190 -13.91 4.90 1.04
CA GLN A 190 -15.16 5.69 1.03
C GLN A 190 -16.16 5.20 2.08
N ASP A 191 -16.35 3.88 2.21
CA ASP A 191 -17.24 3.31 3.22
C ASP A 191 -16.77 3.65 4.65
N ILE A 192 -15.47 3.57 4.91
CA ILE A 192 -14.89 3.93 6.21
C ILE A 192 -15.03 5.44 6.47
N ILE A 193 -14.80 6.27 5.46
CA ILE A 193 -14.97 7.73 5.60
C ILE A 193 -16.42 8.05 5.93
N LEU A 194 -17.38 7.45 5.23
CA LEU A 194 -18.80 7.66 5.48
C LEU A 194 -19.22 7.23 6.90
N ASP A 195 -18.75 6.07 7.36
CA ASP A 195 -19.03 5.61 8.73
C ASP A 195 -18.46 6.56 9.79
N LEU A 196 -17.24 7.06 9.57
CA LEU A 196 -16.62 8.07 10.44
C LEU A 196 -17.36 9.41 10.40
N GLU A 197 -17.82 9.86 9.24
CA GLU A 197 -18.61 11.08 9.07
C GLU A 197 -19.95 10.97 9.83
N LEU A 198 -20.67 9.86 9.66
CA LEU A 198 -21.90 9.58 10.41
C LEU A 198 -21.62 9.55 11.92
N LYS A 199 -20.48 8.99 12.34
CA LYS A 199 -20.12 8.96 13.76
C LYS A 199 -19.82 10.35 14.32
N ILE A 200 -19.15 11.19 13.54
CA ILE A 200 -18.88 12.59 13.91
C ILE A 200 -20.21 13.35 14.01
N GLU A 201 -21.12 13.17 13.07
CA GLU A 201 -22.45 13.79 13.11
C GLU A 201 -23.26 13.34 14.33
N GLU A 202 -23.24 12.05 14.66
CA GLU A 202 -23.89 11.52 15.86
C GLU A 202 -23.31 12.14 17.14
N LEU A 203 -21.98 12.20 17.26
CA LEU A 203 -21.30 12.74 18.44
C LEU A 203 -21.49 14.25 18.59
N THR A 204 -21.47 15.00 17.48
CA THR A 204 -21.72 16.45 17.49
C THR A 204 -23.16 16.75 17.92
N ASN A 205 -24.14 16.00 17.42
CA ASN A 205 -25.54 16.11 17.85
C ASN A 205 -25.71 15.78 19.35
N LYS A 206 -25.05 14.72 19.84
CA LYS A 206 -25.06 14.38 21.27
C LYS A 206 -24.46 15.50 22.12
N SER A 207 -23.31 16.03 21.74
CA SER A 207 -22.64 17.12 22.44
C SER A 207 -23.50 18.39 22.46
N ALA A 208 -24.11 18.77 21.34
CA ALA A 208 -25.02 19.92 21.28
C ALA A 208 -26.24 19.74 22.19
N ASN A 209 -26.78 18.53 22.26
CA ASN A 209 -27.89 18.22 23.16
C ASN A 209 -27.47 18.26 24.63
N GLU A 210 -26.30 17.73 24.98
CA GLU A 210 -25.74 17.82 26.33
C GLU A 210 -25.52 19.28 26.76
N ILE A 211 -24.98 20.12 25.88
CA ILE A 211 -24.81 21.56 26.14
C ILE A 211 -26.17 22.23 26.41
N ARG A 212 -27.19 21.92 25.60
CA ARG A 212 -28.54 22.46 25.79
C ARG A 212 -29.14 22.01 27.13
N ILE A 213 -29.09 20.72 27.44
CA ILE A 213 -29.61 20.18 28.72
C ILE A 213 -28.86 20.80 29.89
N HIS A 214 -27.54 20.93 29.81
CA HIS A 214 -26.74 21.56 30.83
C HIS A 214 -27.16 23.01 31.06
N HIS A 215 -27.38 23.78 29.98
CA HIS A 215 -27.88 25.15 30.07
C HIS A 215 -29.25 25.20 30.75
N GLU A 216 -30.20 24.35 30.34
CA GLU A 216 -31.52 24.26 30.97
C GLU A 216 -31.43 23.91 32.46
N MET A 217 -30.59 22.94 32.84
CA MET A 217 -30.33 22.59 34.24
C MET A 217 -29.75 23.77 35.04
N CYS A 218 -28.76 24.47 34.48
CA CYS A 218 -28.19 25.66 35.12
C CYS A 218 -29.25 26.76 35.30
N THR A 219 -30.06 27.03 34.28
CA THR A 219 -31.13 28.03 34.40
C THR A 219 -32.16 27.65 35.46
N PHE A 220 -32.55 26.37 35.52
CA PHE A 220 -33.45 25.86 36.55
C PHE A 220 -32.86 26.05 37.96
N LEU A 221 -31.60 25.69 38.15
CA LEU A 221 -30.93 25.84 39.46
C LEU A 221 -30.83 27.30 39.89
N ILE A 222 -30.49 28.21 38.96
CA ILE A 222 -30.43 29.65 39.23
C ILE A 222 -31.80 30.18 39.66
N LEU A 223 -32.87 29.79 38.96
CA LEU A 223 -34.23 30.22 39.29
C LEU A 223 -34.69 29.67 40.65
N GLU A 224 -34.36 28.42 40.95
CA GLU A 224 -34.70 27.80 42.24
C GLU A 224 -33.93 28.45 43.40
N GLU A 225 -32.63 28.74 43.19
CA GLU A 225 -31.82 29.49 44.15
C GLU A 225 -32.39 30.90 44.40
N GLN A 226 -32.83 31.59 43.35
CA GLN A 226 -33.49 32.89 43.48
C GLN A 226 -34.77 32.79 44.29
N ARG A 227 -35.66 31.82 44.00
CA ARG A 227 -36.91 31.61 44.74
C ARG A 227 -36.64 31.34 46.22
N LEU A 228 -35.70 30.45 46.53
CA LEU A 228 -35.34 30.13 47.91
C LEU A 228 -34.75 31.34 48.65
N ASN A 229 -33.94 32.17 47.97
CA ASN A 229 -33.41 33.39 48.54
C ASN A 229 -34.49 34.44 48.80
N GLU A 230 -35.49 34.56 47.93
CA GLU A 230 -36.66 35.42 48.14
C GLU A 230 -37.46 34.96 49.36
N GLU A 231 -37.82 33.67 49.44
CA GLU A 231 -38.50 33.09 50.60
C GLU A 231 -37.70 33.30 51.90
N LEU A 232 -36.38 33.10 51.86
CA LEU A 232 -35.50 33.33 53.01
C LEU A 232 -35.51 34.80 53.44
N ASN A 233 -35.49 35.74 52.49
CA ASN A 233 -35.51 37.16 52.80
C ASN A 233 -36.86 37.59 53.39
N GLU A 234 -37.97 37.06 52.88
CA GLU A 234 -39.30 37.28 53.45
C GLU A 234 -39.38 36.79 54.91
N TRP A 235 -38.86 35.59 55.17
CA TRP A 235 -38.82 35.04 56.53
C TRP A 235 -37.92 35.85 57.47
N LYS A 236 -36.75 36.28 57.00
CA LYS A 236 -35.86 37.17 57.76
C LYS A 236 -36.55 38.47 58.13
N GLU A 237 -37.21 39.11 57.18
CA GLU A 237 -37.93 40.37 57.40
C GLU A 237 -39.11 40.19 58.37
N LYS A 238 -39.88 39.11 58.23
CA LYS A 238 -40.97 38.78 59.15
C LYS A 238 -40.46 38.56 60.57
N HIS A 239 -39.40 37.79 60.74
CA HIS A 239 -38.80 37.54 62.06
C HIS A 239 -38.19 38.80 62.66
N SER A 240 -37.50 39.62 61.87
CA SER A 240 -36.98 40.92 62.30
C SER A 240 -38.10 41.80 62.87
N LYS A 241 -39.20 41.97 62.13
CA LYS A 241 -40.38 42.72 62.57
C LYS A 241 -41.02 42.14 63.84
N GLU A 242 -41.09 40.82 63.94
CA GLU A 242 -41.67 40.16 65.12
C GLU A 242 -40.78 40.32 66.37
N LEU A 243 -39.45 40.27 66.19
CA LEU A 243 -38.48 40.53 67.23
C LEU A 243 -38.58 41.97 67.71
N GLU A 244 -38.62 42.94 66.80
CA GLU A 244 -38.76 44.37 67.11
C GLU A 244 -40.04 44.64 67.91
N LYS A 245 -41.20 44.10 67.47
CA LYS A 245 -42.47 44.18 68.22
C LYS A 245 -42.38 43.56 69.60
N ARG A 246 -41.71 42.41 69.74
CA ARG A 246 -41.52 41.77 71.06
C ARG A 246 -40.61 42.61 71.96
N GLU A 247 -39.54 43.18 71.42
CA GLU A 247 -38.65 44.06 72.15
C GLU A 247 -39.34 45.33 72.62
N GLU A 248 -40.15 45.96 71.78
CA GLU A 248 -40.99 47.10 72.14
C GLU A 248 -41.96 46.75 73.27
N ARG A 249 -42.66 45.61 73.15
CA ARG A 249 -43.57 45.13 74.20
C ARG A 249 -42.82 44.87 75.51
N MET A 250 -41.63 44.29 75.44
CA MET A 250 -40.77 44.06 76.61
C MET A 250 -40.31 45.37 77.23
N LYS A 251 -39.94 46.39 76.43
CA LYS A 251 -39.59 47.73 76.91
C LYS A 251 -40.78 48.37 77.63
N LEU A 252 -41.98 48.34 77.03
CA LEU A 252 -43.21 48.87 77.64
C LEU A 252 -43.58 48.17 78.95
N LEU A 253 -43.47 46.83 79.01
CA LEU A 253 -43.73 46.09 80.25
C LEU A 253 -42.69 46.42 81.32
N ARG A 254 -41.42 46.61 80.94
CA ARG A 254 -40.37 47.03 81.87
C ARG A 254 -40.62 48.44 82.41
N THR A 255 -41.09 49.40 81.60
CA THR A 255 -41.44 50.75 82.07
C THR A 255 -42.64 50.71 83.01
N LYS A 256 -43.73 50.05 82.61
CA LYS A 256 -44.92 49.85 83.48
C LYS A 256 -44.58 49.20 84.82
N ARG A 257 -43.73 48.17 84.81
CA ARG A 257 -43.26 47.52 86.03
C ARG A 257 -42.47 48.49 86.92
N LYS A 258 -41.60 49.32 86.34
CA LYS A 258 -40.85 50.35 87.09
C LYS A 258 -41.79 51.39 87.69
N GLU A 259 -42.77 51.88 86.92
CA GLU A 259 -43.80 52.82 87.39
C GLU A 259 -44.59 52.24 88.56
N GLN A 260 -45.07 51.00 88.44
CA GLN A 260 -45.77 50.30 89.52
C GLN A 260 -44.89 50.10 90.77
N GLN A 261 -43.60 49.80 90.58
CA GLN A 261 -42.65 49.68 91.70
C GLN A 261 -42.44 51.01 92.43
N ILE A 262 -42.40 52.14 91.70
CA ILE A 262 -42.34 53.48 92.28
C ILE A 262 -43.63 53.76 93.06
N LEU A 263 -44.79 53.57 92.44
CA LEU A 263 -46.09 53.79 93.10
C LEU A 263 -46.24 52.96 94.39
N LEU A 264 -45.85 51.69 94.36
CA LEU A 264 -45.88 50.82 95.55
C LEU A 264 -44.91 51.29 96.64
N ARG A 265 -43.76 51.86 96.27
CA ARG A 265 -42.82 52.45 97.23
C ARG A 265 -43.42 53.68 97.88
N ASP A 266 -44.01 54.57 97.09
CA ASP A 266 -44.61 55.81 97.57
C ASP A 266 -45.82 55.53 98.47
N LEU A 267 -46.70 54.60 98.09
CA LEU A 267 -47.83 54.16 98.92
C LEU A 267 -47.38 53.51 100.23
N ARG A 268 -46.30 52.72 100.21
CA ARG A 268 -45.73 52.12 101.41
C ARG A 268 -45.17 53.19 102.35
N GLN A 269 -44.47 54.19 101.80
CA GLN A 269 -43.97 55.32 102.58
C GLN A 269 -45.13 56.10 103.21
N LEU A 270 -46.14 56.45 102.42
CA LEU A 270 -47.32 57.16 102.90
C LEU A 270 -48.07 56.36 103.99
N TYR A 271 -48.22 55.05 103.81
CA TYR A 271 -48.84 54.19 104.82
C TYR A 271 -48.05 54.22 106.14
N GLU A 272 -46.72 54.14 106.07
CA GLU A 272 -45.86 54.19 107.26
C GLU A 272 -45.92 55.56 107.95
N GLU A 273 -45.97 56.65 107.19
CA GLU A 273 -46.17 58.02 107.70
C GLU A 273 -47.53 58.14 108.42
N ARG A 274 -48.63 57.70 107.78
CA ARG A 274 -49.97 57.74 108.40
C ARG A 274 -50.09 56.84 109.61
N ARG A 275 -49.44 55.67 109.59
CA ARG A 275 -49.41 54.77 110.73
C ARG A 275 -48.72 55.42 111.93
N LYS A 276 -47.58 56.08 111.72
CA LYS A 276 -46.90 56.86 112.76
C LYS A 276 -47.78 57.98 113.30
N GLU A 277 -48.46 58.74 112.44
CA GLU A 277 -49.41 59.79 112.86
C GLU A 277 -50.53 59.23 113.76
N ILE A 278 -51.08 58.05 113.41
CA ILE A 278 -52.14 57.38 114.19
C ILE A 278 -51.58 56.90 115.52
N ASP A 279 -50.42 56.24 115.53
CA ASP A 279 -49.77 55.75 116.74
C ASP A 279 -49.44 56.91 117.70
N ASP A 280 -48.88 58.01 117.18
CA ASP A 280 -48.62 59.25 117.94
C ASP A 280 -49.90 59.85 118.55
N TYR A 281 -51.01 59.85 117.79
CA TYR A 281 -52.31 60.33 118.27
C TYR A 281 -52.90 59.42 119.36
N LEU A 282 -52.80 58.10 119.21
CA LEU A 282 -53.23 57.14 120.21
C LEU A 282 -52.44 57.30 121.51
N ASP A 283 -51.12 57.46 121.41
CA ASP A 283 -50.24 57.74 122.54
C ASP A 283 -50.58 59.07 123.23
N PHE A 284 -50.85 60.12 122.46
CA PHE A 284 -51.30 61.40 122.99
C PHE A 284 -52.64 61.29 123.72
N LYS A 285 -53.63 60.59 123.13
CA LYS A 285 -54.94 60.33 123.75
C LYS A 285 -54.79 59.52 125.04
N GLU A 286 -53.92 58.52 125.04
CA GLU A 286 -53.63 57.70 126.22
C GLU A 286 -52.96 58.51 127.33
N LYS A 287 -52.05 59.43 126.99
CA LYS A 287 -51.45 60.38 127.94
C LYS A 287 -52.52 61.31 128.55
N ILE A 288 -53.45 61.83 127.75
CA ILE A 288 -54.58 62.62 128.26
C ILE A 288 -55.43 61.79 129.23
N ARG A 289 -55.82 60.58 128.84
CA ARG A 289 -56.62 59.68 129.68
C ARG A 289 -55.94 59.40 131.02
N LYS A 290 -54.64 59.07 131.01
CA LYS A 290 -53.86 58.85 132.24
C LYS A 290 -53.77 60.10 133.12
N GLU A 291 -53.63 61.29 132.53
CA GLU A 291 -53.59 62.54 133.29
C GLU A 291 -54.97 62.88 133.89
N GLU A 292 -56.06 62.60 133.18
CA GLU A 292 -57.42 62.71 133.72
C GLU A 292 -57.69 61.71 134.85
N GLU A 293 -57.31 60.44 134.68
CA GLU A 293 -57.36 59.43 135.73
C GLU A 293 -56.54 59.84 136.97
N ARG A 294 -55.34 60.40 136.76
CA ARG A 294 -54.49 60.95 137.83
C ARG A 294 -55.16 62.12 138.53
N LYS A 295 -55.73 63.07 137.79
CA LYS A 295 -56.48 64.22 138.35
C LYS A 295 -57.69 63.76 139.14
N MET A 296 -58.46 62.79 138.63
CA MET A 296 -59.60 62.19 139.31
C MET A 296 -59.18 61.49 140.60
N LEU A 297 -58.08 60.72 140.58
CA LEU A 297 -57.53 60.08 141.77
C LEU A 297 -57.08 61.10 142.82
N VAL A 298 -56.33 62.14 142.41
CA VAL A 298 -55.89 63.22 143.30
C VAL A 298 -57.09 63.96 143.89
N ASN A 299 -58.09 64.28 143.07
CA ASN A 299 -59.32 64.93 143.53
C ASN A 299 -60.08 64.06 144.53
N ASN A 300 -60.23 62.75 144.25
CA ASN A 300 -60.86 61.81 145.17
C ASN A 300 -60.11 61.71 146.50
N MET A 301 -58.78 61.64 146.47
CA MET A 301 -57.97 61.64 147.69
C MET A 301 -58.08 62.96 148.44
N ALA A 302 -58.07 64.10 147.74
CA ALA A 302 -58.29 65.42 148.34
C ALA A 302 -59.67 65.51 148.99
N VAL A 303 -60.74 65.02 148.35
CA VAL A 303 -62.09 64.95 148.92
C VAL A 303 -62.12 64.08 150.17
N ARG A 304 -61.46 62.92 150.17
CA ARG A 304 -61.33 62.05 151.35
C ARG A 304 -60.58 62.73 152.49
N LEU A 305 -59.46 63.40 152.19
CA LEU A 305 -58.68 64.20 153.15
C LEU A 305 -59.52 65.35 153.72
N GLN A 306 -60.24 66.09 152.87
CA GLN A 306 -61.15 67.15 153.30
C GLN A 306 -62.29 66.62 154.17
N ALA A 307 -62.90 65.49 153.81
CA ALA A 307 -63.95 64.85 154.59
C ALA A 307 -63.41 64.35 155.95
N TRP A 308 -62.23 63.73 155.96
CA TRP A 308 -61.53 63.34 157.19
C TRP A 308 -61.22 64.55 158.07
N TRP A 309 -60.70 65.63 157.50
CA TRP A 309 -60.40 66.86 158.24
C TRP A 309 -61.67 67.51 158.79
N ARG A 310 -62.72 67.66 157.99
CA ARG A 310 -64.04 68.16 158.45
C ARG A 310 -64.60 67.30 159.57
N GLY A 311 -64.57 65.97 159.43
CA GLY A 311 -64.99 65.04 160.49
C GLY A 311 -64.11 65.13 161.74
N THR A 312 -62.81 65.37 161.58
CA THR A 312 -61.87 65.56 162.71
C THR A 312 -62.10 66.89 163.42
N MET A 313 -62.38 67.98 162.68
CA MET A 313 -62.77 69.27 163.28
C MET A 313 -64.03 69.14 164.14
N VAL A 314 -65.03 68.38 163.67
CA VAL A 314 -66.26 68.09 164.43
C VAL A 314 -65.97 67.25 165.68
N ARG A 315 -65.21 66.16 165.54
CA ARG A 315 -64.93 65.22 166.66
C ARG A 315 -63.99 65.77 167.73
N ARG A 316 -62.97 66.55 167.33
CA ARG A 316 -62.03 67.20 168.26
C ARG A 316 -62.51 68.57 168.75
N GLY A 317 -63.68 69.04 168.30
CA GLY A 317 -64.27 70.29 168.76
C GLY A 317 -63.43 71.53 168.42
N ILE A 318 -62.78 71.51 167.26
CA ILE A 318 -61.89 72.59 166.77
C ILE A 318 -62.73 73.51 165.86
N GLY A 319 -62.71 74.81 166.14
CA GLY A 319 -63.52 75.81 165.43
C GLY A 319 -64.97 75.87 165.90
N ALA A 320 -65.91 76.19 165.00
CA ALA A 320 -67.31 76.52 165.29
C ALA A 320 -68.15 75.43 166.00
N PHE A 321 -67.61 74.23 166.26
CA PHE A 321 -68.30 73.08 166.85
C PHE A 321 -68.03 72.85 168.36
N LYS A 322 -67.57 73.86 169.10
CA LYS A 322 -67.32 73.79 170.55
C LYS A 322 -68.63 73.91 171.37
N ARG A 323 -69.05 72.85 172.09
CA ARG A 323 -70.32 72.82 172.88
C ARG A 323 -70.24 73.59 174.21
N LYS A 324 -71.23 74.46 174.49
CA LYS A 324 -71.47 75.23 175.74
C LYS A 324 -72.55 74.54 176.62
N LYS A 325 -72.46 74.62 177.96
CA LYS A 325 -73.38 74.07 178.99
C LYS A 325 -74.67 74.92 179.20
N LYS A 326 -75.81 74.31 179.59
CA LYS A 326 -76.98 74.94 180.26
C LYS A 326 -77.80 73.95 181.17
N PRO A 327 -78.56 74.43 182.19
CA PRO A 327 -79.21 73.63 183.25
C PRO A 327 -80.76 73.46 183.19
N GLN A 328 -81.22 72.53 184.04
CA GLN A 328 -82.49 71.86 184.46
C GLN A 328 -83.84 72.63 184.65
N LYS A 329 -85.02 71.92 184.56
CA LYS A 329 -86.07 71.75 185.63
C LYS A 329 -87.38 70.99 185.24
N GLU A 330 -87.89 70.21 186.22
CA GLU A 330 -89.29 69.77 186.54
C GLU A 330 -90.06 68.56 185.92
N LYS A 331 -90.95 68.03 186.81
CA LYS A 331 -92.03 67.01 186.77
C LYS A 331 -93.23 67.43 185.86
N LYS A 332 -94.25 66.63 185.49
CA LYS A 332 -94.42 65.22 185.03
C LYS A 332 -95.90 64.99 184.62
N LYS A 333 -96.14 64.47 183.41
CA LYS A 333 -97.28 63.66 182.89
C LYS A 333 -97.00 63.46 181.39
N ASN A 334 -96.92 62.28 180.77
CA ASN A 334 -96.93 60.89 181.22
C ASN A 334 -95.53 60.27 181.05
#